data_AF-A0A952NKP9-F1
#
_entry.id   AF-A0A952NKP9-F1
#
_cell.length_a   1.000
_cell.length_b   1.000
_cell.length_c   1.000
_cell.angle_alpha   90.00
_cell.angle_beta   90.00
_cell.angle_gamma   90.00
#
_symmetry.space_group_name_H-M   'P 1'
#
loop_
_entity.id
_entity.type
_entity.pdbx_description
1 polymer ?
#
loop_
_entity_poly.entity_id
_entity_poly.type
_entity_poly.pdbx_seq_one_letter_code
_entity_poly.pdbx_strand_id
1 'polypeptide(L)'
;MLLPEADFLRFRKSSRRRENIKAHPNSVLLLRLHRQSLLRGKILLHCAKPHRFLNAFFGVLNRSARLSNVNRLRPGWVDAHLHLADPRIDDPGALVEQAEAQGIHSFLQGGVGPEDWQRQRELAQRHHGILPAFGLHPYWVSDHTADECESALDQLARELPHALALGETGLDFRPHICKDSEARQIACFEAQLEMARVGAKPVILHLVQAVDEAERVLDLFGAGVRGLVHAFTGSAPQAEAWLKRDLHLSVGGPVCRPDLTRLHQAVKIIPMDRLLLETDSPDQPPPGVVAGHNTPSSLLLVADKVAEIKGLSRAQVLDKSRENLEKLLYANQSANHSANQSTNP
;
A
#
# COMPACT_ATOMS: atom_id res chain seq x y z
N MET A 1 28.88 -42.67 49.91
CA MET A 1 29.19 -42.06 48.60
C MET A 1 29.24 -40.56 48.82
N LEU A 2 30.36 -39.95 48.46
CA LEU A 2 30.92 -38.72 49.06
C LEU A 2 30.23 -37.42 48.57
N LEU A 3 30.02 -36.50 49.52
CA LEU A 3 29.80 -35.04 49.36
C LEU A 3 31.18 -34.31 49.24
N PRO A 4 31.33 -32.96 49.14
CA PRO A 4 30.45 -31.82 48.73
C PRO A 4 31.17 -30.76 47.83
N GLU A 5 30.49 -29.61 47.60
CA GLU A 5 31.02 -28.30 47.13
C GLU A 5 32.26 -27.79 47.91
N ALA A 6 33.18 -27.09 47.22
CA ALA A 6 33.95 -25.95 47.74
C ALA A 6 34.69 -25.17 46.63
N ASP A 7 34.81 -23.86 46.86
CA ASP A 7 35.53 -22.81 46.14
C ASP A 7 36.93 -23.16 45.60
N PHE A 8 37.42 -22.44 44.57
CA PHE A 8 38.63 -21.62 44.67
C PHE A 8 38.94 -20.79 43.40
N LEU A 9 39.11 -19.50 43.63
CA LEU A 9 39.70 -18.50 42.75
C LEU A 9 41.20 -18.75 42.50
N ARG A 10 41.66 -18.32 41.31
CA ARG A 10 43.05 -18.06 40.83
C ARG A 10 43.77 -19.22 40.13
N PHE A 11 43.95 -19.07 38.80
CA PHE A 11 45.26 -18.68 38.27
C PHE A 11 45.12 -17.99 36.91
N ARG A 12 46.01 -17.02 36.72
CA ARG A 12 46.01 -15.96 35.71
C ARG A 12 47.18 -16.22 34.76
N LYS A 13 47.04 -15.82 33.48
CA LYS A 13 48.02 -15.80 32.38
C LYS A 13 48.22 -17.17 31.73
N SER A 14 48.22 -17.36 30.41
CA SER A 14 48.40 -16.52 29.23
C SER A 14 47.62 -17.20 28.08
N SER A 15 46.99 -16.52 27.13
CA SER A 15 47.68 -15.88 26.00
C SER A 15 46.73 -14.96 25.25
N ARG A 16 47.27 -13.80 24.91
CA ARG A 16 46.69 -12.73 24.11
C ARG A 16 46.34 -13.21 22.70
N ARG A 17 45.08 -13.01 22.27
CA ARG A 17 44.77 -12.41 20.97
C ARG A 17 43.65 -11.41 21.18
N ARG A 18 44.01 -10.13 21.05
CA ARG A 18 43.07 -9.01 20.92
C ARG A 18 42.59 -9.01 19.47
N GLU A 19 41.31 -9.24 19.25
CA GLU A 19 40.64 -8.67 18.09
C GLU A 19 39.83 -7.47 18.55
N ASN A 20 40.29 -6.30 18.10
CA ASN A 20 39.58 -5.03 18.23
C ASN A 20 38.33 -5.08 17.35
N ILE A 21 37.19 -5.48 17.90
CA ILE A 21 35.91 -5.15 17.29
C ILE A 21 35.54 -3.75 17.80
N LYS A 22 35.82 -2.74 16.98
CA LYS A 22 35.25 -1.41 17.15
C LYS A 22 33.73 -1.56 17.11
N ALA A 23 33.07 -1.31 18.24
CA ALA A 23 31.62 -1.19 18.30
C ALA A 23 31.18 -0.03 17.39
N HIS A 24 30.52 -0.36 16.27
CA HIS A 24 29.89 0.62 15.40
C HIS A 24 28.63 1.19 16.10
N PRO A 25 28.30 2.48 15.92
CA PRO A 25 27.18 3.16 16.62
C PRO A 25 25.79 2.52 16.43
N ASN A 26 25.63 1.63 15.45
CA ASN A 26 24.35 0.99 15.11
C ASN A 26 24.00 -0.23 15.99
N SER A 27 24.93 -0.74 16.80
CA SER A 27 24.67 -1.88 17.71
C SER A 27 23.90 -1.47 18.98
N VAL A 28 23.88 -0.18 19.31
CA VAL A 28 23.13 0.38 20.46
C VAL A 28 21.66 0.69 20.09
N LEU A 29 21.35 0.84 18.80
CA LEU A 29 19.97 1.08 18.32
C LEU A 29 19.12 -0.21 18.32
N LEU A 30 19.73 -1.35 17.99
CA LEU A 30 19.11 -2.69 18.01
C LEU A 30 18.60 -3.08 19.41
N LEU A 31 19.32 -2.72 20.47
CA LEU A 31 18.92 -3.03 21.85
C LEU A 31 17.86 -2.05 22.42
N ARG A 32 17.71 -0.85 21.85
CA ARG A 32 16.65 0.10 22.24
C ARG A 32 15.30 -0.23 21.62
N LEU A 33 15.28 -0.71 20.38
CA LEU A 33 14.04 -1.08 19.67
C LEU A 33 13.39 -2.35 20.24
N HIS A 34 14.20 -3.32 20.69
CA HIS A 34 13.67 -4.53 21.32
C HIS A 34 13.05 -4.26 22.71
N ARG A 35 13.57 -3.26 23.45
CA ARG A 35 13.05 -2.91 24.79
C ARG A 35 11.77 -2.07 24.76
N GLN A 36 11.51 -1.28 23.71
CA GLN A 36 10.25 -0.51 23.63
C GLN A 36 9.05 -1.37 23.18
N SER A 37 9.29 -2.42 22.39
CA SER A 37 8.25 -3.39 22.00
C SER A 37 7.81 -4.29 23.16
N LEU A 38 8.72 -4.65 24.08
CA LEU A 38 8.41 -5.51 25.23
C LEU A 38 7.66 -4.80 26.39
N LEU A 39 7.57 -3.47 26.38
CA LEU A 39 6.94 -2.67 27.45
C LEU A 39 5.49 -2.23 27.14
N ARG A 40 4.95 -2.56 25.96
CA ARG A 40 3.51 -2.44 25.64
C ARG A 40 2.96 -3.86 25.43
N GLY A 41 2.55 -4.46 26.54
CA GLY A 41 2.28 -5.88 26.64
C GLY A 41 1.12 -6.38 25.78
N LYS A 42 1.30 -7.63 25.33
CA LYS A 42 0.29 -8.65 24.99
C LYS A 42 -0.69 -8.29 23.87
N ILE A 43 -0.26 -8.52 22.62
CA ILE A 43 -0.92 -9.32 21.57
C ILE A 43 0.03 -9.24 20.37
N LEU A 44 0.97 -10.18 20.30
CA LEU A 44 1.89 -10.38 19.16
C LEU A 44 2.33 -11.86 19.14
N LEU A 45 1.39 -12.74 19.48
CA LEU A 45 1.59 -14.18 19.63
C LEU A 45 0.88 -14.99 18.54
N HIS A 46 0.72 -14.42 17.34
CA HIS A 46 0.17 -15.15 16.18
C HIS A 46 1.09 -15.22 14.96
N CYS A 47 2.32 -14.72 15.05
CA CYS A 47 3.31 -14.95 13.99
C CYS A 47 4.56 -15.59 14.59
N ALA A 48 4.71 -16.89 14.39
CA ALA A 48 5.93 -17.60 14.73
C ALA A 48 7.05 -17.14 13.77
N LYS A 49 7.82 -16.11 14.19
CA LYS A 49 9.15 -15.64 13.72
C LYS A 49 9.18 -14.23 13.08
N PRO A 50 9.05 -13.15 13.88
CA PRO A 50 9.30 -11.77 13.42
C PRO A 50 10.75 -11.50 12.95
N HIS A 51 11.71 -12.36 13.30
CA HIS A 51 13.13 -12.15 13.02
C HIS A 51 13.59 -12.43 11.57
N ARG A 52 12.80 -13.13 10.75
CA ARG A 52 13.16 -13.41 9.34
C ARG A 52 12.87 -12.23 8.42
N PHE A 53 11.71 -11.59 8.59
CA PHE A 53 11.23 -10.47 7.76
C PHE A 53 12.17 -9.26 7.76
N LEU A 54 12.68 -8.86 8.92
CA LEU A 54 13.54 -7.67 9.05
C LEU A 54 14.90 -7.85 8.35
N ASN A 55 15.50 -9.05 8.42
CA ASN A 55 16.85 -9.28 7.87
C ASN A 55 16.88 -9.29 6.34
N ALA A 56 15.84 -9.83 5.68
CA ALA A 56 15.72 -9.77 4.22
C ALA A 56 15.52 -8.33 3.72
N PHE A 57 14.68 -7.55 4.42
CA PHE A 57 14.37 -6.17 4.07
C PHE A 57 15.56 -5.21 4.22
N PHE A 58 16.32 -5.30 5.33
CA PHE A 58 17.53 -4.47 5.52
C PHE A 58 18.66 -4.83 4.57
N GLY A 59 18.76 -6.08 4.12
CA GLY A 59 19.73 -6.51 3.11
C GLY A 59 19.48 -5.88 1.73
N VAL A 60 18.22 -5.64 1.38
CA VAL A 60 17.80 -5.01 0.12
C VAL A 60 17.91 -3.49 0.20
N LEU A 61 17.55 -2.86 1.31
CA LEU A 61 17.67 -1.39 1.50
C LEU A 61 19.11 -0.86 1.32
N ASN A 62 20.13 -1.68 1.63
CA ASN A 62 21.54 -1.31 1.45
C ASN A 62 22.02 -1.36 -0.01
N ARG A 63 21.27 -1.98 -0.92
CA ARG A 63 21.47 -1.81 -2.36
C ARG A 63 20.47 -0.77 -2.80
N SER A 64 20.92 0.48 -2.90
CA SER A 64 20.14 1.59 -3.42
C SER A 64 19.68 1.27 -4.85
N ALA A 65 18.57 0.54 -4.98
CA ALA A 65 17.78 0.47 -6.19
C ALA A 65 17.11 1.83 -6.27
N ARG A 66 17.83 2.79 -6.87
CA ARG A 66 17.17 3.91 -7.53
C ARG A 66 16.03 3.29 -8.31
N LEU A 67 14.79 3.69 -8.03
CA LEU A 67 13.70 3.56 -8.98
C LEU A 67 14.32 3.91 -10.33
N SER A 68 14.47 2.92 -11.22
CA SER A 68 14.85 3.20 -12.60
C SER A 68 13.87 4.28 -13.04
N ASN A 69 14.38 5.39 -13.57
CA ASN A 69 13.68 6.66 -13.87
C ASN A 69 12.50 6.54 -14.87
N VAL A 70 11.87 5.38 -15.00
CA VAL A 70 11.05 4.96 -16.13
C VAL A 70 9.55 5.11 -15.84
N ASN A 71 9.13 5.01 -14.57
CA ASN A 71 7.70 5.09 -14.20
C ASN A 71 7.48 6.23 -13.21
N ARG A 72 6.92 7.33 -13.72
CA ARG A 72 6.53 8.51 -12.94
C ARG A 72 5.17 8.98 -13.43
N LEU A 73 4.48 9.72 -12.60
CA LEU A 73 3.25 10.43 -13.00
C LEU A 73 3.56 11.30 -14.22
N ARG A 74 2.88 11.02 -15.34
CA ARG A 74 3.02 11.80 -16.58
C ARG A 74 2.21 13.10 -16.48
N PRO A 75 2.51 14.12 -17.30
CA PRO A 75 1.57 15.22 -17.51
C PRO A 75 0.27 14.68 -18.09
N GLY A 76 -0.88 15.08 -17.53
CA GLY A 76 -2.20 14.51 -17.85
C GLY A 76 -2.91 13.96 -16.61
N TRP A 77 -4.14 13.52 -16.78
CA TRP A 77 -4.98 12.96 -15.71
C TRP A 77 -4.52 11.55 -15.31
N VAL A 78 -4.93 11.14 -14.12
CA VAL A 78 -4.54 9.86 -13.53
C VAL A 78 -5.75 9.09 -13.04
N ASP A 79 -5.75 7.80 -13.35
CA ASP A 79 -6.60 6.83 -12.68
C ASP A 79 -5.85 6.34 -11.42
N ALA A 80 -6.40 6.65 -10.25
CA ALA A 80 -5.76 6.35 -8.96
C ALA A 80 -5.86 4.88 -8.57
N HIS A 81 -6.67 4.06 -9.26
CA HIS A 81 -6.78 2.64 -8.97
C HIS A 81 -7.43 1.84 -10.12
N LEU A 82 -6.71 0.87 -10.67
CA LEU A 82 -7.21 -0.07 -11.69
C LEU A 82 -6.33 -1.31 -11.82
N HIS A 83 -6.77 -2.31 -12.58
CA HIS A 83 -6.08 -3.58 -12.79
C HIS A 83 -5.83 -3.86 -14.28
N LEU A 84 -4.97 -3.07 -14.95
CA LEU A 84 -4.60 -3.35 -16.35
C LEU A 84 -3.82 -4.66 -16.51
N ALA A 85 -3.18 -5.14 -15.45
CA ALA A 85 -2.51 -6.44 -15.43
C ALA A 85 -3.46 -7.63 -15.23
N ASP A 86 -4.77 -7.41 -15.07
CA ASP A 86 -5.77 -8.46 -14.85
C ASP A 86 -5.85 -9.42 -16.06
N PRO A 87 -5.91 -10.76 -15.84
CA PRO A 87 -5.90 -11.72 -16.95
C PRO A 87 -7.18 -11.70 -17.81
N ARG A 88 -8.25 -11.04 -17.35
CA ARG A 88 -9.49 -10.85 -18.12
C ARG A 88 -9.33 -9.81 -19.24
N ILE A 89 -8.24 -9.04 -19.23
CA ILE A 89 -7.95 -8.02 -20.24
C ILE A 89 -6.98 -8.60 -21.27
N ASP A 90 -7.49 -8.84 -22.48
CA ASP A 90 -6.70 -9.44 -23.58
C ASP A 90 -5.58 -8.50 -24.08
N ASP A 91 -5.89 -7.21 -24.24
CA ASP A 91 -4.93 -6.20 -24.74
C ASP A 91 -4.93 -4.94 -23.86
N PRO A 92 -4.14 -4.93 -22.76
CA PRO A 92 -4.04 -3.75 -21.90
C PRO A 92 -3.35 -2.56 -22.60
N GLY A 93 -2.54 -2.80 -23.65
CA GLY A 93 -1.87 -1.74 -24.39
C GLY A 93 -2.87 -0.87 -25.16
N ALA A 94 -3.83 -1.51 -25.84
CA ALA A 94 -4.91 -0.82 -26.53
C ALA A 94 -5.76 0.06 -25.58
N LEU A 95 -6.04 -0.43 -24.37
CA LEU A 95 -6.77 0.34 -23.36
C LEU A 95 -5.99 1.56 -22.87
N VAL A 96 -4.67 1.42 -22.70
CA VAL A 96 -3.78 2.55 -22.37
C VAL A 96 -3.80 3.60 -23.48
N GLU A 97 -3.61 3.20 -24.73
CA GLU A 97 -3.61 4.14 -25.88
C GLU A 97 -4.95 4.89 -26.01
N GLN A 98 -6.07 4.20 -25.84
CA GLN A 98 -7.40 4.80 -25.86
C GLN A 98 -7.60 5.82 -24.72
N ALA A 99 -7.11 5.51 -23.52
CA ALA A 99 -7.20 6.41 -22.37
C ALA A 99 -6.26 7.62 -22.53
N GLU A 100 -5.07 7.42 -23.08
CA GLU A 100 -4.11 8.49 -23.38
C GLU A 100 -4.68 9.47 -24.41
N ALA A 101 -5.38 8.99 -25.44
CA ALA A 101 -6.07 9.84 -26.42
C ALA A 101 -7.16 10.75 -25.79
N GLN A 102 -7.62 10.42 -24.57
CA GLN A 102 -8.59 11.18 -23.80
C GLN A 102 -7.96 12.02 -22.67
N GLY A 103 -6.63 12.04 -22.57
CA GLY A 103 -5.89 12.82 -21.57
C GLY A 103 -5.59 12.09 -20.26
N ILE A 104 -5.90 10.80 -20.14
CA ILE A 104 -5.58 9.97 -18.96
C ILE A 104 -4.26 9.25 -19.22
N HIS A 105 -3.18 9.69 -18.57
CA HIS A 105 -1.80 9.31 -18.94
C HIS A 105 -1.08 8.53 -17.83
N SER A 106 -1.74 8.29 -16.71
CA SER A 106 -1.15 7.57 -15.58
C SER A 106 -2.15 6.64 -14.94
N PHE A 107 -1.66 5.48 -14.50
CA PHE A 107 -2.51 4.34 -14.10
C PHE A 107 -1.89 3.65 -12.89
N LEU A 108 -2.38 3.94 -11.68
CA LEU A 108 -1.93 3.27 -10.45
C LEU A 108 -2.55 1.88 -10.35
N GLN A 109 -1.71 0.86 -10.50
CA GLN A 109 -2.15 -0.53 -10.53
C GLN A 109 -2.53 -1.02 -9.11
N GLY A 110 -3.60 -1.79 -8.99
CA GLY A 110 -3.93 -2.55 -7.78
C GLY A 110 -3.25 -3.92 -7.78
N GLY A 111 -2.23 -4.09 -6.93
CA GLY A 111 -1.53 -5.37 -6.78
C GLY A 111 -2.37 -6.46 -6.14
N VAL A 112 -2.31 -7.68 -6.70
CA VAL A 112 -3.05 -8.84 -6.16
C VAL A 112 -2.12 -9.86 -5.49
N GLY A 113 -1.04 -10.23 -6.17
CA GLY A 113 -0.14 -11.30 -5.78
C GLY A 113 1.02 -11.47 -6.76
N PRO A 114 1.94 -12.44 -6.54
CA PRO A 114 3.21 -12.53 -7.27
C PRO A 114 3.11 -12.53 -8.81
N GLU A 115 2.14 -13.25 -9.37
CA GLU A 115 1.93 -13.32 -10.82
C GLU A 115 1.40 -12.01 -11.41
N ASP A 116 0.55 -11.30 -10.66
CA ASP A 116 0.06 -9.98 -11.02
C ASP A 116 1.19 -8.94 -11.02
N TRP A 117 2.05 -8.96 -9.99
CA TRP A 117 3.19 -8.02 -9.92
C TRP A 117 4.15 -8.19 -11.09
N GLN A 118 4.37 -9.43 -11.56
CA GLN A 118 5.18 -9.70 -12.75
C GLN A 118 4.55 -9.07 -13.99
N ARG A 119 3.24 -9.25 -14.20
CA ARG A 119 2.52 -8.65 -15.33
C ARG A 119 2.50 -7.13 -15.28
N GLN A 120 2.34 -6.54 -14.09
CA GLN A 120 2.47 -5.10 -13.91
C GLN A 120 3.86 -4.58 -14.31
N ARG A 121 4.94 -5.29 -13.94
CA ARG A 121 6.31 -4.92 -14.34
C ARG A 121 6.48 -4.95 -15.87
N GLU A 122 6.00 -6.01 -16.51
CA GLU A 122 6.07 -6.17 -17.96
C GLU A 122 5.25 -5.10 -18.70
N LEU A 123 4.09 -4.73 -18.15
CA LEU A 123 3.28 -3.65 -18.70
C LEU A 123 3.98 -2.29 -18.52
N ALA A 124 4.57 -2.04 -17.35
CA ALA A 124 5.25 -0.77 -17.07
C ALA A 124 6.57 -0.58 -17.83
N GLN A 125 7.21 -1.67 -18.27
CA GLN A 125 8.33 -1.61 -19.20
C GLN A 125 7.92 -1.13 -20.60
N ARG A 126 6.67 -1.41 -21.00
CA ARG A 126 6.12 -1.05 -22.31
C ARG A 126 5.43 0.31 -22.31
N HIS A 127 4.82 0.70 -21.18
CA HIS A 127 4.04 1.93 -21.06
C HIS A 127 4.47 2.72 -19.81
N HIS A 128 5.14 3.86 -20.00
CA HIS A 128 5.70 4.69 -18.93
C HIS A 128 4.66 5.28 -17.94
N GLY A 129 3.38 5.34 -18.33
CA GLY A 129 2.29 5.81 -17.49
C GLY A 129 1.81 4.80 -16.45
N ILE A 130 2.27 3.55 -16.51
CA ILE A 130 1.89 2.52 -15.55
C ILE A 130 2.68 2.72 -14.27
N LEU A 131 1.96 2.80 -13.15
CA LEU A 131 2.50 3.03 -11.82
C LEU A 131 2.28 1.74 -11.01
N PRO A 132 3.29 0.86 -10.87
CA PRO A 132 3.11 -0.40 -10.16
C PRO A 132 2.85 -0.18 -8.67
N ALA A 133 1.87 -0.90 -8.11
CA ALA A 133 1.73 -1.12 -6.68
C ALA A 133 1.65 -2.62 -6.42
N PHE A 134 2.42 -3.08 -5.44
CA PHE A 134 2.50 -4.50 -5.11
C PHE A 134 1.95 -4.72 -3.72
N GLY A 135 1.07 -5.71 -3.59
CA GLY A 135 0.45 -6.13 -2.35
C GLY A 135 -0.24 -7.48 -2.54
N LEU A 136 -0.53 -8.13 -1.42
CA LEU A 136 -1.36 -9.33 -1.35
C LEU A 136 -2.78 -8.91 -1.03
N HIS A 137 -3.64 -9.01 -2.05
CA HIS A 137 -5.06 -8.71 -1.90
C HIS A 137 -5.73 -9.77 -1.00
N PRO A 138 -6.70 -9.40 -0.13
CA PRO A 138 -7.38 -10.36 0.74
C PRO A 138 -7.99 -11.59 0.04
N TYR A 139 -8.55 -11.50 -1.17
CA TYR A 139 -9.04 -12.70 -1.87
C TYR A 139 -7.91 -13.65 -2.28
N TRP A 140 -6.75 -13.13 -2.70
CA TRP A 140 -5.58 -13.95 -2.99
C TRP A 140 -5.12 -14.65 -1.71
N VAL A 141 -5.06 -13.93 -0.59
CA VAL A 141 -4.73 -14.51 0.73
C VAL A 141 -5.74 -15.60 1.14
N SER A 142 -7.02 -15.42 0.85
CA SER A 142 -8.05 -16.43 1.11
C SER A 142 -7.84 -17.72 0.32
N ASP A 143 -7.40 -17.62 -0.93
CA ASP A 143 -7.26 -18.75 -1.83
C ASP A 143 -5.92 -19.50 -1.69
N HIS A 144 -5.01 -19.00 -0.84
CA HIS A 144 -3.69 -19.58 -0.61
C HIS A 144 -3.49 -20.01 0.84
N THR A 145 -2.59 -20.97 1.04
CA THR A 145 -2.18 -21.47 2.36
C THR A 145 -1.32 -20.46 3.11
N ALA A 146 -1.12 -20.68 4.42
CA ALA A 146 -0.26 -19.83 5.24
C ALA A 146 1.20 -19.81 4.74
N ASP A 147 1.75 -20.95 4.32
CA ASP A 147 3.13 -21.07 3.82
C ASP A 147 3.32 -20.35 2.49
N GLU A 148 2.32 -20.41 1.60
CA GLU A 148 2.31 -19.66 0.34
C GLU A 148 2.22 -18.16 0.59
N CYS A 149 1.40 -17.72 1.54
CA CYS A 149 1.32 -16.33 1.95
C CYS A 149 2.64 -15.83 2.56
N GLU A 150 3.30 -16.62 3.41
CA GLU A 150 4.61 -16.28 3.98
C GLU A 150 5.66 -16.13 2.86
N SER A 151 5.69 -17.07 1.91
CA SER A 151 6.59 -17.02 0.75
C SER A 151 6.34 -15.80 -0.14
N ALA A 152 5.07 -15.44 -0.34
CA ALA A 152 4.68 -14.27 -1.13
C ALA A 152 5.01 -12.95 -0.41
N LEU A 153 4.89 -12.90 0.92
CA LEU A 153 5.35 -11.76 1.74
C LEU A 153 6.87 -11.58 1.65
N ASP A 154 7.65 -12.66 1.69
CA ASP A 154 9.11 -12.62 1.48
C ASP A 154 9.48 -12.13 0.08
N GLN A 155 8.66 -12.43 -0.93
CA GLN A 155 8.81 -11.86 -2.27
C GLN A 155 8.43 -10.39 -2.31
N LEU A 156 7.30 -10.01 -1.73
CA LEU A 156 6.84 -8.61 -1.65
C LEU A 156 7.91 -7.72 -1.02
N ALA A 157 8.52 -8.15 0.08
CA ALA A 157 9.59 -7.41 0.74
C ALA A 157 10.79 -7.09 -0.18
N ARG A 158 11.11 -7.98 -1.13
CA ARG A 158 12.17 -7.80 -2.11
C ARG A 158 11.75 -6.91 -3.29
N GLU A 159 10.48 -7.00 -3.68
CA GLU A 159 9.92 -6.28 -4.84
C GLU A 159 9.44 -4.86 -4.50
N LEU A 160 9.11 -4.59 -3.23
CA LEU A 160 8.54 -3.32 -2.78
C LEU A 160 9.35 -2.07 -3.16
N PRO A 161 10.70 -2.07 -3.20
CA PRO A 161 11.48 -0.94 -3.71
C PRO A 161 11.13 -0.53 -5.16
N HIS A 162 10.65 -1.48 -5.97
CA HIS A 162 10.27 -1.28 -7.37
C HIS A 162 8.81 -0.82 -7.58
N ALA A 163 7.99 -0.82 -6.53
CA ALA A 163 6.63 -0.30 -6.55
C ALA A 163 6.55 1.16 -6.09
N LEU A 164 5.55 1.92 -6.54
CA LEU A 164 5.29 3.28 -6.05
C LEU A 164 4.46 3.29 -4.75
N ALA A 165 3.59 2.30 -4.57
CA ALA A 165 2.80 2.08 -3.36
C ALA A 165 2.85 0.61 -2.96
N LEU A 166 2.51 0.34 -1.69
CA LEU A 166 2.16 -1.01 -1.26
C LEU A 166 0.66 -1.18 -1.44
N GLY A 167 0.25 -2.19 -2.18
CA GLY A 167 -1.15 -2.56 -2.28
C GLY A 167 -1.51 -3.19 -3.62
N GLU A 168 -2.69 -3.79 -3.73
CA GLU A 168 -3.71 -3.77 -2.68
C GLU A 168 -3.40 -4.63 -1.48
N THR A 169 -3.82 -4.14 -0.32
CA THR A 169 -3.80 -4.88 0.95
C THR A 169 -5.02 -4.47 1.77
N GLY A 170 -5.47 -5.33 2.67
CA GLY A 170 -6.56 -5.01 3.58
C GLY A 170 -7.36 -6.25 3.93
N LEU A 171 -8.66 -6.07 4.13
CA LEU A 171 -9.56 -7.10 4.63
C LEU A 171 -10.84 -7.14 3.79
N ASP A 172 -11.27 -8.35 3.42
CA ASP A 172 -12.54 -8.60 2.75
C ASP A 172 -13.26 -9.75 3.45
N PHE A 173 -14.23 -9.39 4.29
CA PHE A 173 -14.99 -10.32 5.11
C PHE A 173 -16.31 -10.76 4.45
N ARG A 174 -16.48 -10.51 3.14
CA ARG A 174 -17.59 -11.12 2.40
C ARG A 174 -17.50 -12.64 2.51
N PRO A 175 -18.58 -13.36 2.85
CA PRO A 175 -18.51 -14.80 3.14
C PRO A 175 -17.88 -15.66 2.03
N HIS A 176 -18.11 -15.32 0.77
CA HIS A 176 -17.56 -16.04 -0.39
C HIS A 176 -16.07 -15.74 -0.65
N ILE A 177 -15.54 -14.65 -0.10
CA ILE A 177 -14.13 -14.28 -0.19
C ILE A 177 -13.39 -14.76 1.06
N CYS A 178 -13.85 -14.39 2.25
CA CYS A 178 -13.15 -14.68 3.50
C CYS A 178 -13.08 -16.17 3.83
N LYS A 179 -14.17 -16.92 3.59
CA LYS A 179 -14.24 -18.36 3.93
C LYS A 179 -13.84 -18.57 5.41
N ASP A 180 -12.73 -19.26 5.67
CA ASP A 180 -12.13 -19.49 6.99
C ASP A 180 -10.77 -18.76 7.18
N SER A 181 -10.49 -17.77 6.33
CA SER A 181 -9.18 -17.11 6.22
C SER A 181 -9.04 -15.81 7.00
N GLU A 182 -10.01 -15.41 7.82
CA GLU A 182 -10.03 -14.13 8.53
C GLU A 182 -8.71 -13.83 9.25
N ALA A 183 -8.23 -14.78 10.08
CA ALA A 183 -6.97 -14.65 10.80
C ALA A 183 -5.76 -14.52 9.87
N ARG A 184 -5.80 -15.17 8.70
CA ARG A 184 -4.72 -15.12 7.70
C ARG A 184 -4.73 -13.78 6.95
N GLN A 185 -5.91 -13.25 6.60
CA GLN A 185 -6.05 -11.90 6.04
C GLN A 185 -5.51 -10.84 7.01
N ILE A 186 -5.90 -10.90 8.29
CA ILE A 186 -5.40 -9.98 9.33
C ILE A 186 -3.88 -10.06 9.45
N ALA A 187 -3.31 -11.26 9.56
CA ALA A 187 -1.86 -11.43 9.68
C ALA A 187 -1.10 -10.89 8.45
N CYS A 188 -1.61 -11.13 7.24
CA CYS A 188 -1.01 -10.59 6.02
C CYS A 188 -1.16 -9.07 5.92
N PHE A 189 -2.29 -8.51 6.37
CA PHE A 189 -2.50 -7.07 6.39
C PHE A 189 -1.54 -6.38 7.37
N GLU A 190 -1.40 -6.90 8.60
CA GLU A 190 -0.44 -6.39 9.59
C GLU A 190 1.01 -6.44 9.07
N ALA A 191 1.42 -7.54 8.44
CA ALA A 191 2.75 -7.67 7.86
C ALA A 191 3.01 -6.64 6.75
N GLN A 192 2.02 -6.43 5.88
CA GLN A 192 2.10 -5.46 4.78
C GLN A 192 2.12 -4.00 5.28
N LEU A 193 1.36 -3.66 6.32
CA LEU A 193 1.43 -2.34 6.96
C LEU A 193 2.82 -2.07 7.56
N GLU A 194 3.44 -3.07 8.19
CA GLU A 194 4.80 -2.96 8.68
C GLU A 194 5.80 -2.74 7.53
N MET A 195 5.69 -3.50 6.44
CA MET A 195 6.53 -3.32 5.25
C MET A 195 6.37 -1.93 4.64
N ALA A 196 5.14 -1.42 4.53
CA ALA A 196 4.85 -0.08 4.02
C ALA A 196 5.50 1.00 4.91
N ARG A 197 5.40 0.83 6.24
CA ARG A 197 6.01 1.75 7.22
C ARG A 197 7.53 1.77 7.11
N VAL A 198 8.20 0.62 7.08
CA VAL A 198 9.67 0.56 6.97
C VAL A 198 10.15 0.99 5.58
N GLY A 199 9.43 0.64 4.52
CA GLY A 199 9.70 1.04 3.14
C GLY A 199 9.28 2.48 2.80
N ALA A 200 8.64 3.17 3.74
CA ALA A 200 8.08 4.50 3.58
C ALA A 200 7.17 4.63 2.34
N LYS A 201 6.41 3.57 2.04
CA LYS A 201 5.46 3.50 0.92
C LYS A 201 4.06 3.86 1.40
N PRO A 202 3.27 4.63 0.63
CA PRO A 202 1.85 4.74 0.90
C PRO A 202 1.15 3.40 0.64
N VAL A 203 0.01 3.18 1.31
CA VAL A 203 -0.80 1.96 1.17
C VAL A 203 -2.07 2.19 0.33
N ILE A 204 -2.47 1.18 -0.43
CA ILE A 204 -3.76 1.11 -1.11
C ILE A 204 -4.63 0.11 -0.33
N LEU A 205 -5.65 0.60 0.36
CA LEU A 205 -6.46 -0.17 1.30
C LEU A 205 -7.74 -0.69 0.65
N HIS A 206 -7.89 -2.01 0.64
CA HIS A 206 -9.12 -2.73 0.28
C HIS A 206 -9.88 -3.10 1.56
N LEU A 207 -11.03 -2.47 1.81
CA LEU A 207 -11.78 -2.66 3.08
C LEU A 207 -13.26 -2.96 2.80
N VAL A 208 -13.65 -4.24 2.82
CA VAL A 208 -15.02 -4.67 2.51
C VAL A 208 -15.59 -5.54 3.63
N GLN A 209 -16.72 -5.11 4.21
CA GLN A 209 -17.38 -5.76 5.36
C GLN A 209 -16.45 -6.01 6.59
N ALA A 210 -15.32 -5.30 6.65
CA ALA A 210 -14.27 -5.51 7.64
C ALA A 210 -13.76 -4.18 8.24
N VAL A 211 -14.59 -3.13 8.20
CA VAL A 211 -14.19 -1.76 8.58
C VAL A 211 -13.70 -1.69 10.03
N ASP A 212 -14.47 -2.24 10.98
CA ASP A 212 -14.14 -2.17 12.41
C ASP A 212 -12.81 -2.88 12.72
N GLU A 213 -12.59 -4.04 12.08
CA GLU A 213 -11.36 -4.81 12.25
C GLU A 213 -10.16 -4.12 11.57
N ALA A 214 -10.39 -3.50 10.42
CA ALA A 214 -9.37 -2.70 9.75
C ALA A 214 -8.97 -1.47 10.56
N GLU A 215 -9.93 -0.78 11.17
CA GLU A 215 -9.66 0.33 12.10
C GLU A 215 -8.85 -0.15 13.30
N ARG A 216 -9.24 -1.28 13.91
CA ARG A 216 -8.50 -1.90 15.02
C ARG A 216 -7.05 -2.19 14.63
N VAL A 217 -6.82 -2.77 13.46
CA VAL A 217 -5.47 -3.06 12.95
C VAL A 217 -4.70 -1.76 12.72
N LEU A 218 -5.26 -0.79 11.99
CA LEU A 218 -4.60 0.49 11.70
C LEU A 218 -4.22 1.27 12.96
N ASP A 219 -5.07 1.25 13.99
CA ASP A 219 -4.82 1.93 15.25
C ASP A 219 -3.62 1.33 16.02
N LEU A 220 -3.29 0.04 15.81
CA LEU A 220 -2.07 -0.58 16.35
C LEU A 220 -0.78 -0.02 15.71
N PHE A 221 -0.84 0.36 14.43
CA PHE A 221 0.29 0.99 13.72
C PHE A 221 0.39 2.49 13.99
N GLY A 222 -0.70 3.10 14.48
CA GLY A 222 -0.76 4.49 14.92
C GLY A 222 -0.63 5.49 13.77
N ALA A 223 -0.34 6.75 14.13
CA ALA A 223 -0.10 7.81 13.15
C ALA A 223 1.16 7.49 12.34
N GLY A 224 1.01 7.22 11.05
CA GLY A 224 2.13 6.88 10.17
C GLY A 224 1.75 6.10 8.92
N VAL A 225 0.60 5.42 8.93
CA VAL A 225 0.03 4.84 7.72
C VAL A 225 -0.54 5.98 6.87
N ARG A 226 0.09 6.22 5.72
CA ARG A 226 -0.44 7.13 4.69
C ARG A 226 -0.91 6.27 3.53
N GLY A 227 -2.00 6.67 2.90
CA GLY A 227 -2.55 5.86 1.83
C GLY A 227 -3.87 6.38 1.33
N LEU A 228 -4.56 5.51 0.61
CA LEU A 228 -5.92 5.71 0.16
C LEU A 228 -6.77 4.51 0.55
N VAL A 229 -8.03 4.76 0.89
CA VAL A 229 -9.08 3.73 0.87
C VAL A 229 -9.64 3.73 -0.54
N HIS A 230 -9.41 2.62 -1.25
CA HIS A 230 -9.91 2.47 -2.63
C HIS A 230 -11.37 2.05 -2.60
N ALA A 231 -12.06 2.21 -3.73
CA ALA A 231 -13.47 1.88 -3.92
C ALA A 231 -14.38 2.38 -2.79
N PHE A 232 -14.14 3.61 -2.32
CA PHE A 232 -14.88 4.14 -1.18
C PHE A 232 -16.36 4.28 -1.53
N THR A 233 -17.19 3.47 -0.86
CA THR A 233 -18.65 3.44 -1.01
C THR A 233 -19.39 3.69 0.32
N GLY A 234 -18.66 4.20 1.32
CA GLY A 234 -19.15 4.42 2.67
C GLY A 234 -20.02 5.68 2.84
N SER A 235 -20.46 5.88 4.09
CA SER A 235 -21.23 7.05 4.53
C SER A 235 -20.33 8.23 4.93
N ALA A 236 -20.92 9.42 5.12
CA ALA A 236 -20.19 10.61 5.57
C ALA A 236 -19.43 10.41 6.90
N PRO A 237 -20.01 9.78 7.95
CA PRO A 237 -19.26 9.46 9.17
C PRO A 237 -18.06 8.54 8.93
N GLN A 238 -18.20 7.55 8.04
CA GLN A 238 -17.09 6.67 7.67
C GLN A 238 -16.01 7.44 6.91
N ALA A 239 -16.38 8.34 5.99
CA ALA A 239 -15.43 9.21 5.31
C ALA A 239 -14.65 10.07 6.32
N GLU A 240 -15.33 10.71 7.28
CA GLU A 240 -14.67 11.48 8.33
C GLU A 240 -13.70 10.65 9.18
N ALA A 241 -14.06 9.39 9.49
CA ALA A 241 -13.19 8.49 10.26
C ALA A 241 -11.88 8.19 9.53
N TRP A 242 -11.93 7.97 8.21
CA TRP A 242 -10.73 7.77 7.39
C TRP A 242 -9.92 9.05 7.20
N LEU A 243 -10.57 10.19 7.00
CA LEU A 243 -9.92 11.49 6.86
C LEU A 243 -9.16 11.88 8.15
N LYS A 244 -9.70 11.55 9.33
CA LYS A 244 -9.00 11.75 10.62
C LYS A 244 -7.71 10.94 10.76
N ARG A 245 -7.58 9.85 9.99
CA ARG A 245 -6.37 9.02 9.90
C ARG A 245 -5.42 9.49 8.78
N ASP A 246 -5.65 10.68 8.21
CA ASP A 246 -4.88 11.26 7.09
C ASP A 246 -4.85 10.39 5.83
N LEU A 247 -5.89 9.58 5.64
CA LEU A 247 -6.08 8.77 4.44
C LEU A 247 -6.84 9.57 3.37
N HIS A 248 -6.48 9.31 2.11
CA HIS A 248 -7.26 9.75 0.96
C HIS A 248 -8.43 8.79 0.73
N LEU A 249 -9.47 9.28 0.07
CA LEU A 249 -10.62 8.47 -0.30
C LEU A 249 -10.75 8.49 -1.82
N SER A 250 -10.62 7.32 -2.43
CA SER A 250 -10.74 7.15 -3.87
C SER A 250 -12.15 6.69 -4.22
N VAL A 251 -12.74 7.34 -5.21
CA VAL A 251 -14.15 7.17 -5.58
C VAL A 251 -14.23 6.74 -7.04
N GLY A 252 -14.87 5.60 -7.29
CA GLY A 252 -15.01 5.01 -8.61
C GLY A 252 -16.44 5.02 -9.17
N GLY A 253 -16.69 4.12 -10.12
CA GLY A 253 -17.95 3.98 -10.86
C GLY A 253 -19.25 3.98 -10.03
N PRO A 254 -19.30 3.42 -8.80
CA PRO A 254 -20.52 3.47 -7.98
C PRO A 254 -21.06 4.87 -7.72
N VAL A 255 -20.22 5.92 -7.70
CA VAL A 255 -20.70 7.30 -7.50
C VAL A 255 -21.70 7.74 -8.56
N CYS A 256 -21.60 7.19 -9.78
CA CYS A 256 -22.48 7.48 -10.90
C CYS A 256 -23.89 6.88 -10.73
N ARG A 257 -24.09 6.00 -9.74
CA ARG A 257 -25.40 5.43 -9.45
C ARG A 257 -26.30 6.42 -8.70
N PRO A 258 -27.51 6.73 -9.20
CA PRO A 258 -28.38 7.73 -8.57
C PRO A 258 -28.95 7.27 -7.22
N ASP A 259 -29.03 5.95 -6.97
CA ASP A 259 -29.57 5.38 -5.73
C ASP A 259 -28.58 5.41 -4.55
N LEU A 260 -27.28 5.63 -4.80
CA LEU A 260 -26.25 5.67 -3.76
C LEU A 260 -26.15 7.04 -3.07
N THR A 261 -27.28 7.54 -2.58
CA THR A 261 -27.39 8.85 -1.92
C THR A 261 -26.44 9.02 -0.73
N ARG A 262 -26.18 7.95 0.04
CA ARG A 262 -25.22 7.96 1.16
C ARG A 262 -23.80 8.23 0.71
N LEU A 263 -23.39 7.63 -0.41
CA LEU A 263 -22.09 7.88 -1.03
C LEU A 263 -22.02 9.33 -1.53
N HIS A 264 -23.07 9.85 -2.17
CA HIS A 264 -23.08 11.26 -2.62
C HIS A 264 -22.93 12.24 -1.45
N GLN A 265 -23.58 11.99 -0.31
CA GLN A 265 -23.39 12.81 0.89
C GLN A 265 -21.96 12.71 1.44
N ALA A 266 -21.36 11.52 1.40
CA ALA A 266 -19.97 11.35 1.79
C ALA A 266 -19.05 12.13 0.84
N VAL A 267 -19.17 11.95 -0.47
CA VAL A 267 -18.39 12.68 -1.49
C VAL A 267 -18.52 14.17 -1.31
N LYS A 268 -19.71 14.69 -0.98
CA LYS A 268 -19.91 16.12 -0.71
C LYS A 268 -18.99 16.63 0.40
N ILE A 269 -18.82 15.90 1.51
CA ILE A 269 -18.01 16.34 2.65
C ILE A 269 -16.51 16.06 2.52
N ILE A 270 -16.08 15.15 1.63
CA ILE A 270 -14.66 14.83 1.45
C ILE A 270 -13.91 16.08 0.93
N PRO A 271 -12.90 16.61 1.63
CA PRO A 271 -12.12 17.74 1.13
C PRO A 271 -11.50 17.45 -0.25
N MET A 272 -11.47 18.45 -1.13
CA MET A 272 -10.92 18.26 -2.47
C MET A 272 -9.43 17.87 -2.47
N ASP A 273 -8.68 18.18 -1.41
CA ASP A 273 -7.27 17.77 -1.22
C ASP A 273 -7.10 16.39 -0.57
N ARG A 274 -8.19 15.62 -0.41
CA ARG A 274 -8.19 14.21 0.04
C ARG A 274 -9.00 13.27 -0.85
N LEU A 275 -9.62 13.80 -1.90
CA LEU A 275 -10.40 13.04 -2.85
C LEU A 275 -9.51 12.55 -4.00
N LEU A 276 -9.64 11.27 -4.35
CA LEU A 276 -9.06 10.65 -5.53
C LEU A 276 -10.17 10.07 -6.42
N LEU A 277 -9.90 9.96 -7.71
CA LEU A 277 -10.78 9.31 -8.68
C LEU A 277 -10.12 8.07 -9.23
N GLU A 278 -10.91 7.03 -9.42
CA GLU A 278 -10.46 5.76 -9.96
C GLU A 278 -11.51 5.14 -10.88
N THR A 279 -11.14 4.09 -11.61
CA THR A 279 -12.11 3.25 -12.31
C THR A 279 -12.33 1.90 -11.67
N ASP A 280 -11.33 1.33 -11.00
CA ASP A 280 -11.29 -0.06 -10.57
C ASP A 280 -11.47 -1.04 -11.76
N SER A 281 -11.11 -0.60 -12.98
CA SER A 281 -11.27 -1.40 -14.20
C SER A 281 -10.47 -2.71 -14.11
N PRO A 282 -11.02 -3.85 -14.55
CA PRO A 282 -12.24 -3.99 -15.35
C PRO A 282 -13.56 -4.13 -14.55
N ASP A 283 -13.49 -4.01 -13.23
CA ASP A 283 -14.64 -4.12 -12.33
C ASP A 283 -15.33 -2.77 -12.11
N GLN A 284 -16.42 -2.75 -11.33
CA GLN A 284 -17.18 -1.55 -10.94
C GLN A 284 -17.52 -0.54 -12.06
N PRO A 285 -18.10 -0.99 -13.19
CA PRO A 285 -18.50 -0.08 -14.26
C PRO A 285 -19.51 0.98 -13.78
N PRO A 286 -19.38 2.24 -14.23
CA PRO A 286 -20.46 3.21 -14.13
C PRO A 286 -21.74 2.71 -14.84
N PRO A 287 -22.94 3.22 -14.49
CA PRO A 287 -24.16 2.92 -15.22
C PRO A 287 -24.03 3.18 -16.73
N GLY A 288 -24.47 2.24 -17.55
CA GLY A 288 -24.38 2.31 -19.01
C GLY A 288 -23.13 1.63 -19.60
N VAL A 289 -22.13 1.29 -18.78
CA VAL A 289 -21.01 0.45 -19.18
C VAL A 289 -21.32 -1.00 -18.84
N VAL A 290 -21.09 -1.91 -19.80
CA VAL A 290 -21.36 -3.35 -19.61
C VAL A 290 -20.40 -3.93 -18.57
N ALA A 291 -20.91 -4.78 -17.67
CA ALA A 291 -20.07 -5.49 -16.71
C ALA A 291 -18.95 -6.29 -17.40
N GLY A 292 -17.73 -6.18 -16.89
CA GLY A 292 -16.53 -6.76 -17.50
C GLY A 292 -15.92 -5.93 -18.63
N HIS A 293 -16.55 -4.81 -19.02
CA HIS A 293 -16.03 -3.87 -20.02
C HIS A 293 -15.73 -2.49 -19.43
N ASN A 294 -15.52 -2.40 -18.11
CA ASN A 294 -15.01 -1.16 -17.53
C ASN A 294 -13.57 -0.93 -18.02
N THR A 295 -13.25 0.30 -18.40
CA THR A 295 -11.93 0.67 -18.91
C THR A 295 -11.47 1.97 -18.25
N PRO A 296 -10.19 2.33 -18.34
CA PRO A 296 -9.71 3.58 -17.75
C PRO A 296 -10.44 4.83 -18.28
N SER A 297 -11.04 4.75 -19.47
CA SER A 297 -11.86 5.84 -20.05
C SER A 297 -13.08 6.19 -19.20
N SER A 298 -13.61 5.24 -18.43
CA SER A 298 -14.75 5.47 -17.52
C SER A 298 -14.45 6.50 -16.43
N LEU A 299 -13.18 6.84 -16.19
CA LEU A 299 -12.77 7.87 -15.24
C LEU A 299 -13.43 9.22 -15.55
N LEU A 300 -13.67 9.53 -16.82
CA LEU A 300 -14.33 10.77 -17.22
C LEU A 300 -15.79 10.83 -16.73
N LEU A 301 -16.50 9.70 -16.75
CA LEU A 301 -17.87 9.61 -16.24
C LEU A 301 -17.91 9.78 -14.72
N VAL A 302 -16.95 9.17 -14.02
CA VAL A 302 -16.77 9.34 -12.58
C VAL A 302 -16.49 10.81 -12.25
N ALA A 303 -15.58 11.44 -13.00
CA ALA A 303 -15.22 12.83 -12.81
C ALA A 303 -16.39 13.78 -13.05
N ASP A 304 -17.20 13.56 -14.10
CA ASP A 304 -18.41 14.35 -14.37
C ASP A 304 -19.40 14.28 -13.21
N LYS A 305 -19.63 13.08 -12.66
CA LYS A 305 -20.53 12.94 -11.52
C LYS A 305 -20.01 13.61 -10.25
N VAL A 306 -18.73 13.46 -9.97
CA VAL A 306 -18.11 14.09 -8.80
C VAL A 306 -18.09 15.61 -8.94
N ALA A 307 -17.82 16.12 -10.15
CA ALA A 307 -17.89 17.55 -10.48
C ALA A 307 -19.28 18.14 -10.20
N GLU A 308 -20.35 17.44 -10.59
CA GLU A 308 -21.73 17.80 -10.25
C GLU A 308 -21.93 17.92 -8.73
N ILE A 309 -21.52 16.90 -7.96
CA ILE A 309 -21.68 16.88 -6.50
C ILE A 309 -20.88 18.02 -5.82
N LYS A 310 -19.70 18.33 -6.37
CA LYS A 310 -18.77 19.34 -5.84
C LYS A 310 -19.06 20.76 -6.31
N GLY A 311 -19.88 20.95 -7.33
CA GLY A 311 -20.06 22.26 -7.97
C GLY A 311 -18.78 22.76 -8.63
N LEU A 312 -17.99 21.85 -9.21
CA LEU A 312 -16.73 22.14 -9.91
C LEU A 312 -16.83 21.70 -11.38
N SER A 313 -15.86 22.07 -12.21
CA SER A 313 -15.74 21.49 -13.55
C SER A 313 -15.03 20.13 -13.50
N ARG A 314 -15.28 19.29 -14.51
CA ARG A 314 -14.59 17.99 -14.68
C ARG A 314 -13.07 18.12 -14.59
N ALA A 315 -12.50 19.09 -15.31
CA ALA A 315 -11.05 19.33 -15.33
C ALA A 315 -10.50 19.64 -13.93
N GLN A 316 -11.17 20.51 -13.17
CA GLN A 316 -10.75 20.84 -11.80
C GLN A 316 -10.72 19.62 -10.88
N VAL A 317 -11.70 18.71 -11.00
CA VAL A 317 -11.73 17.48 -10.18
C VAL A 317 -10.60 16.53 -10.58
N LEU A 318 -10.39 16.31 -11.88
CA LEU A 318 -9.33 15.45 -12.39
C LEU A 318 -7.92 15.98 -12.05
N ASP A 319 -7.71 17.28 -12.23
CA ASP A 319 -6.44 17.94 -11.88
C ASP A 319 -6.17 17.82 -10.38
N LYS A 320 -7.21 17.99 -9.55
CA LYS A 320 -7.08 17.84 -8.11
C LYS A 320 -6.78 16.40 -7.68
N SER A 321 -7.48 15.42 -8.25
CA SER A 321 -7.19 14.01 -8.03
C SER A 321 -5.74 13.69 -8.35
N ARG A 322 -5.24 14.18 -9.50
CA ARG A 322 -3.84 14.06 -9.91
C ARG A 322 -2.87 14.67 -8.91
N GLU A 323 -3.07 15.92 -8.50
CA GLU A 323 -2.24 16.59 -7.50
C GLU A 323 -2.18 15.82 -6.18
N ASN A 324 -3.32 15.28 -5.74
CA ASN A 324 -3.42 14.54 -4.48
C ASN A 324 -2.62 13.24 -4.58
N LEU A 325 -2.76 12.49 -5.68
CA LEU A 325 -2.02 11.24 -5.87
C LEU A 325 -0.51 11.50 -5.98
N GLU A 326 -0.11 12.54 -6.70
CA GLU A 326 1.29 12.94 -6.81
C GLU A 326 1.90 13.26 -5.44
N LYS A 327 1.18 14.02 -4.62
CA LYS A 327 1.59 14.30 -3.22
C LYS A 327 1.68 13.03 -2.41
N LEU A 328 0.69 12.14 -2.48
CA LEU A 328 0.66 10.89 -1.73
C LEU A 328 1.85 9.98 -2.07
N LEU A 329 2.14 9.80 -3.36
CA LEU A 329 3.21 8.92 -3.83
C LEU A 329 4.62 9.48 -3.58
N TYR A 330 4.80 10.80 -3.67
CA TYR A 330 6.14 11.43 -3.65
C TYR A 330 6.44 12.29 -2.42
N ALA A 331 5.57 12.34 -1.40
CA ALA A 331 5.75 13.15 -0.18
C ALA A 331 7.15 13.02 0.47
N ASN A 332 7.79 11.85 0.40
CA ASN A 332 9.10 11.61 1.01
C ASN A 332 10.29 12.07 0.14
N GLN A 333 10.09 12.32 -1.15
CA GLN A 333 11.14 12.81 -2.05
C GLN A 333 11.32 14.34 -1.92
N SER A 334 10.20 15.06 -1.71
CA SER A 334 10.20 16.52 -1.54
C SER A 334 10.91 16.97 -0.25
N ALA A 335 10.80 16.22 0.85
CA ALA A 335 11.49 16.54 2.11
C ALA A 335 13.03 16.46 2.01
N ASN A 336 13.55 15.56 1.17
CA ASN A 336 14.99 15.38 0.96
C ASN A 336 15.60 16.42 0.00
N HIS A 337 14.81 17.00 -0.92
CA HIS A 337 15.29 18.11 -1.76
C HIS A 337 15.46 19.41 -0.97
N SER A 338 14.56 19.70 -0.03
CA SER A 338 14.65 20.88 0.84
C SER A 338 15.83 20.83 1.82
N ALA A 339 16.21 19.63 2.28
CA ALA A 339 17.35 19.44 3.18
C ALA A 339 18.72 19.51 2.47
N ASN A 340 18.78 19.18 1.17
CA ASN A 340 20.01 19.30 0.37
C ASN A 340 20.24 20.69 -0.21
N GLN A 341 19.23 21.58 -0.24
CA GLN A 341 19.40 22.98 -0.63
C GLN A 341 19.84 23.88 0.54
N SER A 342 19.76 23.43 1.79
CA SER A 342 20.20 24.18 2.98
C SER A 342 21.62 23.83 3.46
N THR A 343 22.35 22.98 2.73
CA THR A 343 23.69 22.49 3.10
C THR A 343 24.77 22.77 2.06
N ASN A 344 24.61 23.81 1.23
CA ASN A 344 25.72 24.41 0.50
C ASN A 344 26.05 25.78 1.12
N PRO A 345 27.22 25.93 1.79
CA PRO A 345 27.67 27.21 2.33
C PRO A 345 28.03 28.22 1.23
#